data_AF-A0A1V2NSR8-F1
#
_entry.id   AF-A0A1V2NSR8-F1
#
_cell.length_a   1.000
_cell.length_b   1.000
_cell.length_c   1.000
_cell.angle_alpha   90.00
_cell.angle_beta   90.00
_cell.angle_gamma   90.00
#
_symmetry.space_group_name_H-M   'P 1'
#
loop_
_entity.id
_entity.type
_entity.pdbx_description
1 polymer ?
#
loop_
_entity_poly.entity_id
_entity_poly.type
_entity_poly.pdbx_seq_one_letter_code
_entity_poly.pdbx_strand_id
1 'polypeptide(L)'
;MTDITTQAVTGFEGLTLPRPAVIGELARVEASTRAALARAEQLEAEIATARAEEITDGADARLVDFWEAAGEIATDHDMCGEYDRMVAAVDGITREREFEVGMDITISLRVYRTVTATNYDAAIEAAEEDVDRYDVAEAIRENGWDDIDWNGSSAEPV
;
A
#
# COMPACT_ATOMS: atom_id res chain seq x y z
N MET A 1 -43.03 -29.16 -44.74
CA MET A 1 -41.73 -29.14 -44.03
C MET A 1 -41.19 -27.73 -44.18
N THR A 2 -41.45 -26.94 -43.13
CA THR A 2 -40.97 -25.61 -42.77
C THR A 2 -40.80 -24.54 -43.86
N ASP A 3 -41.81 -23.67 -43.91
CA ASP A 3 -41.79 -22.34 -44.51
C ASP A 3 -40.65 -21.47 -43.97
N ILE A 4 -39.92 -20.81 -44.88
CA ILE A 4 -39.13 -19.61 -44.58
C ILE A 4 -39.88 -18.45 -45.24
N THR A 5 -40.78 -17.86 -44.46
CA THR A 5 -41.44 -16.61 -44.79
C THR A 5 -40.40 -15.50 -44.81
N THR A 6 -39.96 -15.10 -46.00
CA THR A 6 -39.24 -13.84 -46.21
C THR A 6 -40.18 -12.70 -45.86
N GLN A 7 -40.09 -12.21 -44.63
CA GLN A 7 -40.64 -10.90 -44.30
C GLN A 7 -39.84 -9.88 -45.09
N ALA A 8 -40.44 -9.37 -46.16
CA ALA A 8 -39.98 -8.16 -46.80
C ALA A 8 -40.00 -7.06 -45.73
N VAL A 9 -38.82 -6.53 -45.39
CA VAL A 9 -38.71 -5.30 -44.62
C VAL A 9 -39.19 -4.17 -45.53
N THR A 10 -40.50 -3.99 -45.60
CA THR A 10 -41.15 -2.82 -46.20
C THR A 10 -41.10 -1.71 -45.16
N GLY A 11 -40.03 -0.93 -45.21
CA GLY A 11 -39.78 0.11 -44.21
C GLY A 11 -38.49 0.89 -44.46
N PHE A 12 -38.20 1.26 -45.71
CA PHE A 12 -37.22 2.31 -46.00
C PHE A 12 -37.73 3.19 -47.13
N GLU A 13 -38.94 3.73 -46.94
CA GLU A 13 -39.42 4.85 -47.74
C GLU A 13 -38.76 6.13 -47.23
N GLY A 14 -38.00 6.81 -48.09
CA GLY A 14 -37.83 8.26 -47.97
C GLY A 14 -36.50 8.84 -47.48
N LEU A 15 -35.36 8.16 -47.65
CA LEU A 15 -34.05 8.83 -47.57
C LEU A 15 -33.18 8.51 -48.80
N THR A 16 -33.67 8.88 -49.98
CA THR A 16 -32.78 9.16 -51.12
C THR A 16 -32.08 10.47 -50.81
N LEU A 17 -31.00 10.41 -50.01
CA LEU A 17 -30.13 11.56 -49.83
C LEU A 17 -29.73 12.05 -51.23
N PRO A 18 -29.93 13.33 -51.56
CA PRO A 18 -29.49 13.84 -52.85
C PRO A 18 -27.98 13.56 -52.94
N ARG A 19 -27.51 13.00 -54.06
CA ARG A 19 -26.07 12.73 -54.30
C ARG A 19 -25.12 13.80 -53.74
N PRO A 20 -25.37 15.12 -53.86
CA PRO A 20 -24.52 16.13 -53.23
C PRO A 20 -24.43 16.07 -51.69
N ALA A 21 -25.47 15.62 -50.98
CA ALA A 21 -25.45 15.43 -49.53
C ALA A 21 -24.60 14.23 -49.11
N VAL A 22 -24.65 13.13 -49.88
CA VAL A 22 -23.78 11.95 -49.66
C VAL A 22 -22.32 12.31 -49.92
N ILE A 23 -22.03 13.06 -51.00
CA ILE A 23 -20.69 13.56 -51.32
C ILE A 23 -20.18 14.51 -50.23
N GLY A 24 -21.04 15.40 -49.72
CA GLY A 24 -20.68 16.34 -48.65
C GLY A 24 -20.39 15.65 -47.32
N GLU A 25 -21.16 14.62 -46.96
CA GLU A 25 -20.92 13.86 -45.73
C GLU A 25 -19.70 12.95 -45.86
N LEU A 26 -19.47 12.32 -47.02
CA LEU A 26 -18.24 11.58 -47.30
C LEU A 26 -17.01 12.50 -47.19
N ALA A 27 -17.06 13.71 -47.73
CA ALA A 27 -15.97 14.68 -47.62
C ALA A 27 -15.71 15.11 -46.17
N ARG A 28 -16.76 15.24 -45.33
CA ARG A 28 -16.60 15.50 -43.89
C ARG A 28 -15.96 14.32 -43.17
N VAL A 29 -16.39 13.10 -43.46
CA VAL A 29 -15.84 11.89 -42.84
C VAL A 29 -14.38 11.68 -43.26
N GLU A 30 -14.03 11.93 -44.52
CA GLU A 30 -12.64 11.90 -44.98
C GLU A 30 -11.80 12.97 -44.29
N ALA A 31 -12.34 14.18 -44.10
CA ALA A 31 -11.65 15.25 -43.39
C ALA A 31 -11.46 14.93 -41.91
N SER A 32 -12.48 14.37 -41.23
CA SER A 32 -12.38 13.98 -39.82
C SER A 32 -11.43 12.81 -39.62
N THR A 33 -11.46 11.81 -40.51
CA THR A 33 -10.54 10.67 -40.48
C THR A 33 -9.10 11.12 -40.69
N ARG A 34 -8.86 12.02 -41.65
CA ARG A 34 -7.52 12.60 -41.88
C ARG A 34 -7.02 13.39 -40.66
N ALA A 35 -7.89 14.17 -40.04
CA ALA A 35 -7.56 14.91 -38.83
C ALA A 35 -7.26 13.98 -37.63
N ALA A 36 -8.02 12.88 -37.50
CA ALA A 36 -7.79 11.88 -36.47
C ALA A 36 -6.45 11.14 -36.67
N LEU A 37 -6.13 10.75 -37.91
CA LEU A 37 -4.85 10.12 -38.26
C LEU A 37 -3.67 11.07 -37.98
N ALA A 38 -3.75 12.33 -38.40
CA ALA A 38 -2.71 13.32 -38.13
C ALA A 38 -2.49 13.52 -36.62
N ARG A 39 -3.56 13.49 -35.83
CA ARG A 39 -3.47 13.60 -34.36
C ARG A 39 -2.86 12.34 -33.73
N ALA A 40 -3.15 11.15 -34.27
CA ALA A 40 -2.54 9.91 -33.82
C ALA A 40 -1.03 9.90 -34.11
N GLU A 41 -0.61 10.27 -35.32
CA GLU A 41 0.80 10.40 -35.69
C GLU A 41 1.53 11.42 -34.81
N GLN A 42 0.88 12.54 -34.49
CA GLN A 42 1.44 13.56 -33.60
C GLN A 42 1.63 13.02 -32.18
N LEU A 43 0.64 12.33 -31.62
CA LEU A 43 0.74 11.72 -30.29
C LEU A 43 1.81 10.62 -30.25
N GLU A 44 1.93 9.81 -31.30
CA GLU A 44 2.99 8.80 -31.40
C GLU A 44 4.38 9.44 -31.44
N ALA A 45 4.55 10.54 -32.18
CA ALA A 45 5.79 11.31 -32.20
C ALA A 45 6.11 11.95 -30.84
N GLU A 46 5.09 12.49 -30.16
CA GLU A 46 5.22 13.05 -28.80
C GLU A 46 5.61 11.95 -27.79
N ILE A 47 4.99 10.77 -27.85
CA ILE A 47 5.35 9.62 -27.02
C ILE A 47 6.77 9.13 -27.33
N ALA A 48 7.15 9.06 -28.60
CA ALA A 48 8.51 8.69 -29.00
C ALA A 48 9.54 9.70 -28.48
N THR A 49 9.21 10.99 -28.53
CA THR A 49 10.05 12.07 -27.99
C THR A 49 10.15 11.97 -26.46
N ALA A 50 9.03 11.84 -25.76
CA ALA A 50 8.99 11.68 -24.30
C ALA A 50 9.69 10.38 -23.82
N ARG A 51 9.70 9.33 -24.65
CA ARG A 51 10.48 8.10 -24.38
C ARG A 51 11.96 8.28 -24.66
N ALA A 52 12.33 9.16 -25.60
CA ALA A 52 13.72 9.50 -25.89
C ALA A 52 14.29 10.53 -24.91
N GLU A 53 13.43 11.21 -24.13
CA GLU A 53 13.85 12.06 -23.02
C GLU A 53 14.54 11.23 -21.95
N GLU A 54 15.80 11.61 -21.71
CA GLU A 54 16.68 11.00 -20.72
C GLU A 54 16.04 11.05 -19.33
N ILE A 55 16.07 9.92 -18.63
CA ILE A 55 15.64 9.89 -17.23
C ILE A 55 16.71 10.61 -16.41
N THR A 56 16.32 11.74 -15.82
CA THR A 56 17.22 12.60 -15.03
C THR A 56 17.00 12.47 -13.52
N ASP A 57 15.91 11.79 -13.13
CA ASP A 57 15.48 11.58 -11.75
C ASP A 57 15.35 10.06 -11.49
N GLY A 58 15.98 9.57 -10.43
CA GLY A 58 15.89 8.16 -10.04
C GLY A 58 14.49 7.76 -9.57
N ALA A 59 13.67 8.72 -9.12
CA ALA A 59 12.28 8.51 -8.71
C ALA A 59 11.28 8.58 -9.88
N ASP A 60 11.75 8.65 -11.14
CA ASP A 60 10.88 8.66 -12.31
C ASP A 60 9.91 7.46 -12.30
N ALA A 61 8.63 7.72 -12.54
CA ALA A 61 7.57 6.71 -12.52
C ALA A 61 7.81 5.55 -13.50
N ARG A 62 8.64 5.76 -14.54
CA ARG A 62 9.06 4.71 -15.49
C ARG A 62 10.02 3.69 -14.88
N LEU A 63 10.63 4.00 -13.73
CA LEU A 63 11.60 3.14 -13.05
C LEU A 63 10.99 2.30 -11.91
N VAL A 64 9.68 2.39 -11.67
CA VAL A 64 9.00 1.65 -10.57
C VAL A 64 9.29 0.16 -10.63
N ASP A 65 8.99 -0.50 -11.76
CA ASP A 65 9.19 -1.94 -11.92
C ASP A 65 10.68 -2.33 -11.83
N PHE A 66 11.58 -1.43 -12.25
CA PHE A 66 13.03 -1.63 -12.12
C PHE A 66 13.45 -1.63 -10.64
N TRP A 67 12.99 -0.65 -9.86
CA TRP A 67 13.32 -0.54 -8.44
C TRP A 67 12.69 -1.65 -7.60
N GLU A 68 11.50 -2.12 -7.97
CA GLU A 68 10.84 -3.27 -7.35
C GLU A 68 11.68 -4.54 -7.56
N ALA A 69 12.02 -4.87 -8.82
CA ALA A 69 12.85 -6.03 -9.12
C ALA A 69 14.25 -5.94 -8.50
N ALA A 70 14.86 -4.76 -8.50
CA ALA A 70 16.16 -4.55 -7.85
C ALA A 70 16.06 -4.71 -6.31
N GLY A 71 14.93 -4.31 -5.71
CA GLY A 71 14.68 -4.47 -4.28
C GLY A 71 14.50 -5.93 -3.87
N GLU A 72 13.79 -6.72 -4.69
CA GLU A 72 13.66 -8.16 -4.50
C GLU A 72 15.02 -8.87 -4.58
N ILE A 73 15.80 -8.60 -5.63
CA ILE A 73 17.14 -9.19 -5.81
C ILE A 73 18.07 -8.79 -4.66
N ALA A 74 18.06 -7.52 -4.24
CA ALA A 74 18.88 -7.06 -3.13
C ALA A 74 18.51 -7.75 -1.81
N THR A 75 17.23 -8.09 -1.63
CA THR A 75 16.75 -8.84 -0.47
C THR A 75 17.19 -10.31 -0.55
N ASP A 76 17.00 -10.97 -1.68
CA ASP A 76 17.39 -12.38 -1.90
C ASP A 76 18.91 -12.63 -1.77
N HIS A 77 19.72 -11.62 -2.09
CA HIS A 77 21.18 -11.73 -2.11
C HIS A 77 21.90 -11.02 -0.95
N ASP A 78 21.16 -10.55 0.07
CA ASP A 78 21.72 -9.80 1.20
C ASP A 78 22.54 -8.55 0.78
N MET A 79 22.14 -7.91 -0.31
CA MET A 79 22.76 -6.69 -0.86
C MET A 79 21.94 -5.43 -0.57
N CYS A 80 21.09 -5.51 0.45
CA CYS A 80 20.23 -4.43 0.92
C CYS A 80 20.93 -3.07 1.06
N GLY A 81 22.13 -3.06 1.66
CA GLY A 81 22.90 -1.82 1.84
C GLY A 81 23.42 -1.22 0.53
N GLU A 82 23.64 -2.03 -0.50
CA GLU A 82 24.07 -1.53 -1.81
C GLU A 82 22.88 -0.95 -2.58
N TYR A 83 21.70 -1.58 -2.48
CA TYR A 83 20.46 -1.00 -2.97
C TYR A 83 20.19 0.36 -2.35
N ASP A 84 20.25 0.46 -1.02
CA ASP A 84 20.01 1.71 -0.30
C ASP A 84 21.03 2.79 -0.70
N ARG A 85 22.30 2.41 -0.94
CA ARG A 85 23.33 3.34 -1.45
C ARG A 85 22.98 3.85 -2.85
N MET A 86 22.54 2.97 -3.74
CA MET A 86 22.14 3.37 -5.10
C MET A 86 20.94 4.31 -5.07
N VAL A 87 19.89 3.95 -4.31
CA VAL A 87 18.70 4.79 -4.11
C VAL A 87 19.10 6.18 -3.59
N ALA A 88 19.95 6.26 -2.57
CA ALA A 88 20.41 7.54 -2.04
C ALA A 88 21.25 8.36 -3.04
N ALA A 89 21.97 7.72 -3.96
CA ALA A 89 22.82 8.39 -4.93
C ALA A 89 22.04 9.03 -6.08
N VAL A 90 20.88 8.47 -6.44
CA VAL A 90 20.06 8.93 -7.58
C VAL A 90 18.69 9.46 -7.17
N ASP A 91 18.44 9.59 -5.87
CA ASP A 91 17.12 9.89 -5.30
C ASP A 91 16.05 8.91 -5.82
N GLY A 92 16.37 7.61 -5.77
CA GLY A 92 15.54 6.53 -6.28
C GLY A 92 14.33 6.18 -5.40
N ILE A 93 13.58 5.17 -5.82
CA ILE A 93 12.45 4.66 -5.04
C ILE A 93 12.96 3.77 -3.90
N THR A 94 12.59 4.11 -2.66
CA THR A 94 12.93 3.32 -1.48
C THR A 94 12.12 2.03 -1.40
N ARG A 95 12.73 0.92 -0.97
CA ARG A 95 12.04 -0.35 -0.74
C ARG A 95 11.41 -0.43 0.65
N GLU A 96 10.30 -1.16 0.75
CA GLU A 96 9.80 -1.64 2.04
C GLU A 96 10.68 -2.81 2.52
N ARG A 97 10.89 -2.91 3.85
CA ARG A 97 11.68 -3.97 4.46
C ARG A 97 11.04 -4.45 5.75
N GLU A 98 11.06 -5.75 5.94
CA GLU A 98 10.68 -6.36 7.21
C GLU A 98 11.79 -6.13 8.22
N PHE A 99 11.40 -5.70 9.42
CA PHE A 99 12.31 -5.56 10.55
C PHE A 99 11.83 -6.44 11.68
N GLU A 100 12.75 -7.18 12.27
CA GLU A 100 12.54 -7.75 13.59
C GLU A 100 12.80 -6.66 14.63
N VAL A 101 11.78 -6.35 15.43
CA VAL A 101 11.86 -5.30 16.44
C VAL A 101 11.63 -5.94 17.80
N GLY A 102 12.61 -5.80 18.68
CA GLY A 102 12.47 -6.17 20.08
C GLY A 102 11.58 -5.16 20.79
N MET A 103 10.54 -5.65 21.45
CA MET A 103 9.69 -4.80 22.31
C MET A 103 9.91 -5.19 23.76
N ASP A 104 10.41 -4.24 24.55
CA ASP A 104 10.43 -4.36 26.00
C ASP A 104 9.15 -3.76 26.58
N ILE A 105 8.40 -4.59 27.30
CA ILE A 105 7.14 -4.20 27.94
C ILE A 105 7.36 -4.13 29.44
N THR A 106 7.20 -2.93 30.02
CA THR A 106 7.21 -2.74 31.47
C THR A 106 5.79 -2.71 32.00
N ILE A 107 5.48 -3.62 32.92
CA ILE A 107 4.18 -3.70 33.59
C ILE A 107 4.33 -3.25 35.04
N SER A 108 3.47 -2.31 35.47
CA SER A 108 3.33 -1.97 36.88
C SER A 108 2.14 -2.73 37.45
N LEU A 109 2.38 -3.54 38.50
CA LEU A 109 1.34 -4.26 39.22
C LEU A 109 1.15 -3.65 40.60
N ARG A 110 -0.12 -3.47 41.00
CA ARG A 110 -0.46 -3.12 42.38
C ARG A 110 -1.11 -4.32 43.06
N VAL A 111 -0.49 -4.81 44.12
CA VAL A 111 -1.00 -5.92 44.93
C VAL A 111 -1.61 -5.36 46.21
N TYR A 112 -2.85 -5.74 46.50
CA TYR A 112 -3.52 -5.38 47.74
C TYR A 112 -3.51 -6.58 48.69
N ARG A 113 -3.04 -6.37 49.93
CA ARG A 113 -3.02 -7.40 50.98
C ARG A 113 -3.71 -6.88 52.23
N THR A 114 -4.38 -7.78 52.93
CA THR A 114 -4.90 -7.53 54.28
C THR A 114 -3.99 -8.22 55.29
N VAL A 115 -3.36 -7.44 56.18
CA VAL A 115 -2.52 -7.95 57.27
C VAL A 115 -3.09 -7.51 58.61
N THR A 116 -2.81 -8.28 59.67
CA THR A 116 -3.16 -7.91 61.05
C THR A 116 -1.91 -7.42 61.76
N ALA A 117 -1.88 -6.14 62.15
CA ALA A 117 -0.75 -5.53 62.84
C ALA A 117 -1.20 -4.57 63.93
N THR A 118 -0.29 -4.23 64.84
CA THR A 118 -0.57 -3.36 66.01
C THR A 118 -0.55 -1.87 65.67
N ASN A 119 0.08 -1.47 64.57
CA ASN A 119 0.10 -0.11 64.01
C ASN A 119 0.42 -0.15 62.51
N TYR A 120 0.40 1.02 61.85
CA TYR A 120 0.56 1.13 60.40
C TYR A 120 1.98 0.79 59.94
N ASP A 121 3.01 1.22 60.67
CA ASP A 121 4.41 0.92 60.34
C ASP A 121 4.67 -0.60 60.41
N ALA A 122 4.15 -1.27 61.43
CA ALA A 122 4.21 -2.72 61.56
C ALA A 122 3.37 -3.46 60.51
N ALA A 123 2.30 -2.83 59.98
CA ALA A 123 1.52 -3.37 58.87
C ALA A 123 2.30 -3.33 57.56
N ILE A 124 3.06 -2.24 57.31
CA ILE A 124 3.94 -2.13 56.14
C ILE A 124 5.07 -3.14 56.24
N GLU A 125 5.76 -3.21 57.38
CA GLU A 125 6.87 -4.15 57.59
C GLU A 125 6.41 -5.61 57.41
N ALA A 126 5.27 -5.99 57.98
CA ALA A 126 4.69 -7.33 57.81
C ALA A 126 4.19 -7.60 56.37
N ALA A 127 3.85 -6.55 55.61
CA ALA A 127 3.48 -6.68 54.21
C ALA A 127 4.73 -6.80 53.32
N GLU A 128 5.84 -6.15 53.65
CA GLU A 128 7.09 -6.15 52.87
C GLU A 128 7.94 -7.40 53.10
N GLU A 129 8.02 -7.91 54.32
CA GLU A 129 8.87 -9.07 54.67
C GLU A 129 8.38 -10.38 54.04
N ASP A 130 7.09 -10.46 53.73
CA ASP A 130 6.39 -11.66 53.27
C ASP A 130 6.20 -11.73 51.75
N VAL A 131 6.40 -10.64 51.01
CA VAL A 131 6.09 -10.63 49.56
C VAL A 131 7.21 -11.33 48.80
N ASP A 132 6.88 -12.47 48.19
CA ASP A 132 7.77 -13.17 47.29
C ASP A 132 7.25 -13.19 45.83
N ARG A 133 8.09 -13.73 44.94
CA ARG A 133 7.78 -13.81 43.51
C ARG A 133 6.56 -14.69 43.19
N TYR A 134 6.22 -15.63 44.07
CA TYR A 134 5.09 -16.54 43.91
C TYR A 134 3.79 -15.84 44.29
N ASP A 135 3.79 -14.99 45.33
CA ASP A 135 2.63 -14.16 45.67
C ASP A 135 2.27 -13.18 44.54
N VAL A 136 3.28 -12.60 43.89
CA VAL A 136 3.09 -11.73 42.72
C VAL A 136 2.50 -12.52 41.54
N ALA A 137 3.00 -13.73 41.28
CA ALA A 137 2.49 -14.58 40.20
C ALA A 137 1.06 -15.08 40.47
N GLU A 138 0.73 -15.36 41.73
CA GLU A 138 -0.61 -15.75 42.16
C GLU A 138 -1.58 -14.57 42.07
N ALA A 139 -1.19 -13.37 42.51
CA ALA A 139 -1.99 -12.15 42.37
C ALA A 139 -2.34 -11.83 40.90
N ILE A 140 -1.40 -12.04 39.97
CA ILE A 140 -1.64 -11.92 38.52
C ILE A 140 -2.60 -12.99 38.02
N ARG A 141 -2.49 -14.23 38.51
CA ARG A 141 -3.39 -15.34 38.12
C ARG A 141 -4.81 -15.18 38.65
N GLU A 142 -4.97 -14.68 39.87
CA GLU A 142 -6.25 -14.58 40.55
C GLU A 142 -7.05 -13.34 40.14
N ASN A 143 -6.39 -12.19 39.96
CA ASN A 143 -7.06 -10.93 39.61
C ASN A 143 -7.14 -10.67 38.09
N GLY A 144 -6.44 -11.48 37.30
CA GLY A 144 -6.41 -11.34 35.84
C GLY A 144 -5.64 -10.11 35.37
N TRP A 145 -5.81 -9.78 34.08
CA TRP A 145 -5.11 -8.67 33.42
C TRP A 145 -5.84 -7.33 33.54
N ASP A 146 -7.00 -7.29 34.21
CA ASP A 146 -7.87 -6.11 34.26
C ASP A 146 -7.30 -4.95 35.10
N ASP A 147 -6.36 -5.24 36.02
CA ASP A 147 -5.69 -4.25 36.88
C ASP A 147 -4.24 -3.92 36.45
N ILE A 148 -3.82 -4.38 35.27
CA ILE A 148 -2.52 -4.01 34.69
C ILE A 148 -2.67 -2.70 33.92
N ASP A 149 -2.06 -1.63 34.44
CA ASP A 149 -1.97 -0.35 33.74
C ASP A 149 -0.75 -0.34 32.81
N TRP A 150 -0.99 -0.08 31.52
CA TRP A 150 0.07 0.04 30.52
C TRP A 150 0.75 1.40 30.69
N ASN A 151 1.97 1.38 31.23
CA ASN A 151 2.72 2.59 31.53
C ASN A 151 3.69 3.00 30.41
N GLY A 152 3.83 2.18 29.37
CA GLY A 152 4.62 2.49 28.19
C GLY A 152 5.21 1.27 27.49
N SER A 153 5.68 1.48 26.28
CA SER A 153 6.51 0.54 25.54
C SER A 153 7.64 1.31 24.86
N SER A 154 8.81 0.68 24.74
CA SER A 154 9.89 1.13 23.88
C SER A 154 10.24 0.03 22.89
N ALA A 155 10.53 0.43 21.67
CA ALA A 155 10.89 -0.47 20.59
C ALA A 155 12.27 -0.07 20.10
N GLU A 156 13.17 -1.03 20.00
CA GLU A 156 14.50 -0.84 19.44
C GLU A 156 14.71 -1.83 18.29
N PRO A 157 15.30 -1.38 17.17
CA PRO A 157 15.71 -2.29 16.11
C PRO A 157 16.81 -3.20 16.65
N VAL A 158 16.70 -4.51 16.37
CA VAL A 158 17.67 -5.53 16.79
C VAL A 158 18.92 -5.49 15.92
#